data_AF-A0A2S2PA27-F1
#
_entry.id   AF-A0A2S2PA27-F1
#
_cell.length_a   1.000
_cell.length_b   1.000
_cell.length_c   1.000
_cell.angle_alpha   90.00
_cell.angle_beta   90.00
_cell.angle_gamma   90.00
#
_symmetry.space_group_name_H-M   'P 1'
#
loop_
_entity.id
_entity.type
_entity.pdbx_description
1 polymer ?
#
loop_
_entity_poly.entity_id
_entity_poly.type
_entity_poly.pdbx_seq_one_letter_code
_entity_poly.pdbx_strand_id
1 'polypeptide(L)'
;MWAVVEHKNLAIDSFCCDTPAKSFLLSTKSHTGFFSCTRCTVKGKYLHKRVCFPDLECSKRNHNNFVHQIHRQYHTADGKISEILNIPGLDVVKQFSIDYMHAVCLGA
;
A
#
# COMPACT_ATOMS: atom_id res chain seq x y z
N MET A 1 -33.78 28.44 -22.29
CA MET A 1 -33.09 27.16 -22.56
C MET A 1 -32.49 26.70 -21.24
N TRP A 2 -33.11 25.72 -20.57
CA TRP A 2 -32.61 25.20 -19.30
C TRP A 2 -31.56 24.13 -19.61
N ALA A 3 -30.33 24.32 -19.16
CA ALA A 3 -29.30 23.29 -19.29
C ALA A 3 -29.60 22.14 -18.32
N VAL A 4 -29.70 20.92 -18.85
CA VAL A 4 -29.75 19.71 -18.02
C VAL A 4 -28.34 19.46 -17.51
N VAL A 5 -28.13 19.57 -16.21
CA VAL A 5 -26.86 19.20 -15.56
C VAL A 5 -26.91 17.70 -15.25
N GLU A 6 -26.06 16.94 -15.91
CA GLU A 6 -25.93 15.49 -15.68
C GLU A 6 -24.80 15.22 -14.67
N HIS A 7 -25.12 14.56 -13.56
CA HIS A 7 -24.13 14.13 -12.57
C HIS A 7 -23.58 12.75 -12.95
N LYS A 8 -22.28 12.67 -13.24
CA LYS A 8 -21.58 11.40 -13.47
C LYS A 8 -20.83 10.97 -12.21
N ASN A 9 -21.00 9.70 -11.82
CA ASN A 9 -20.17 9.10 -10.77
C ASN A 9 -18.82 8.71 -11.35
N LEU A 10 -17.77 9.35 -10.85
CA LEU A 10 -16.38 8.99 -11.13
C LEU A 10 -15.83 8.18 -9.95
N ALA A 11 -15.22 7.04 -10.24
CA ALA A 11 -14.50 6.25 -9.26
C ALA A 11 -13.07 5.98 -9.76
N ILE A 12 -12.12 6.04 -8.84
CA ILE A 12 -10.74 5.60 -9.14
C ILE A 12 -10.75 4.08 -9.13
N ASP A 13 -10.26 3.46 -10.19
CA ASP A 13 -10.06 2.01 -10.23
C ASP A 13 -8.78 1.63 -9.46
N SER A 14 -7.62 2.12 -9.94
CA SER A 14 -6.34 1.74 -9.38
C SER A 14 -5.25 2.81 -9.51
N PHE A 15 -4.28 2.75 -8.59
CA PHE A 15 -3.03 3.48 -8.59
C PHE A 15 -1.91 2.53 -9.03
N CYS A 16 -1.30 2.83 -10.17
CA CYS A 16 -0.15 2.11 -10.69
C CYS A 16 1.10 2.97 -10.56
N CYS A 17 1.97 2.61 -9.62
CA CYS A 17 3.22 3.29 -9.37
C CYS A 17 4.28 2.29 -8.89
N ASP A 18 5.54 2.67 -8.98
CA ASP A 18 6.62 1.87 -8.41
C ASP A 18 6.53 1.81 -6.88
N THR A 19 7.24 0.86 -6.28
CA THR A 19 7.18 0.66 -4.82
C THR A 19 7.67 1.88 -4.02
N PRO A 20 8.75 2.59 -4.41
CA PRO A 20 9.14 3.85 -3.78
C PRO A 20 8.00 4.89 -3.76
N ALA A 21 7.37 5.20 -4.89
CA ALA A 21 6.27 6.16 -4.96
C ALA A 21 5.04 5.68 -4.18
N LYS A 22 4.71 4.39 -4.25
CA LYS A 22 3.64 3.79 -3.44
C LYS A 22 3.91 3.97 -1.94
N SER A 23 5.15 3.73 -1.49
CA SER A 23 5.52 3.87 -0.09
C SER A 23 5.44 5.31 0.40
N PHE A 24 5.82 6.26 -0.46
CA PHE A 24 5.69 7.69 -0.22
C PHE A 24 4.22 8.12 -0.11
N LEU A 25 3.39 7.75 -1.09
CA LEU A 25 1.96 8.07 -1.08
C LEU A 25 1.28 7.51 0.16
N LEU A 26 1.61 6.29 0.58
CA LEU A 26 0.95 5.62 1.71
C LEU A 26 1.57 5.95 3.07
N SER A 27 2.66 6.71 3.16
CA SER A 27 3.43 6.91 4.39
C SER A 27 3.82 5.59 5.06
N THR A 28 4.39 4.67 4.26
CA THR A 28 4.78 3.32 4.70
C THR A 28 6.26 3.05 4.46
N LYS A 29 6.78 2.00 5.09
CA LYS A 29 8.15 1.56 4.82
C LYS A 29 8.34 1.22 3.35
N SER A 30 9.43 1.72 2.79
CA SER A 30 9.88 1.39 1.44
C SER A 30 10.17 -0.11 1.29
N HIS A 31 10.34 -0.56 0.05
CA HIS A 31 10.56 -1.96 -0.34
C HIS A 31 11.59 -2.67 0.56
N THR A 32 12.72 -2.02 0.85
CA THR A 32 13.83 -2.59 1.65
C THR A 32 13.51 -2.83 3.14
N GLY A 33 12.33 -2.44 3.64
CA GLY A 33 11.93 -2.61 5.03
C GLY A 33 11.46 -4.03 5.35
N PHE A 34 11.84 -4.56 6.52
CA PHE A 34 11.35 -5.87 6.98
C PHE A 34 9.83 -5.99 7.11
N PHE A 35 9.09 -4.89 7.25
CA PHE A 35 7.64 -4.91 7.39
C PHE A 35 6.95 -4.27 6.18
N SER A 36 7.56 -4.30 5.00
CA SER A 36 7.10 -3.57 3.80
C SER A 36 6.10 -4.31 2.91
N CYS A 37 5.79 -5.60 3.16
CA CYS A 37 4.77 -6.33 2.37
C CYS A 37 3.47 -5.53 2.30
N THR A 38 3.02 -5.15 1.11
CA THR A 38 1.83 -4.29 0.93
C THR A 38 0.51 -5.06 1.00
N ARG A 39 0.57 -6.40 0.99
CA ARG A 39 -0.62 -7.28 1.00
C ARG A 39 -0.84 -8.02 2.32
N CYS A 40 0.19 -8.11 3.15
CA CYS A 40 0.25 -9.02 4.27
C CYS A 40 1.03 -8.44 5.45
N THR A 41 0.77 -8.93 6.66
CA THR A 41 1.43 -8.45 7.89
C THR A 41 2.75 -9.17 8.19
N VAL A 42 3.23 -10.00 7.27
CA VAL A 42 4.45 -10.78 7.44
C VAL A 42 5.66 -9.90 7.73
N LYS A 43 6.56 -10.42 8.56
CA LYS A 43 7.91 -9.90 8.71
C LYS A 43 8.83 -10.57 7.68
N GLY A 44 9.43 -9.76 6.82
CA GLY A 44 10.42 -10.19 5.85
C GLY A 44 11.68 -10.75 6.51
N LYS A 45 12.39 -11.58 5.74
CA LYS A 45 13.68 -12.15 6.07
C LYS A 45 14.72 -11.63 5.09
N TYR A 46 15.90 -11.27 5.58
CA TYR A 46 17.00 -10.87 4.72
C TYR A 46 17.68 -12.12 4.16
N LEU A 47 17.57 -12.34 2.86
CA LEU A 47 18.09 -13.52 2.15
C LEU A 47 18.75 -13.04 0.86
N HIS A 48 19.89 -13.58 0.46
CA HIS A 48 20.54 -13.24 -0.83
C HIS A 48 20.62 -11.73 -1.12
N LYS A 49 21.02 -10.95 -0.11
CA LYS A 49 21.19 -9.48 -0.14
C LYS A 49 19.92 -8.64 -0.39
N ARG A 50 18.73 -9.23 -0.20
CA ARG A 50 17.42 -8.55 -0.37
C ARG A 50 16.45 -8.95 0.74
N VAL A 51 15.36 -8.22 0.91
CA VAL A 51 14.28 -8.65 1.81
C VAL A 51 13.30 -9.53 1.02
N CYS A 52 12.95 -10.67 1.61
CA CYS A 52 11.98 -11.61 1.04
C CYS A 52 10.88 -11.90 2.06
N PHE A 53 9.71 -12.35 1.57
CA PHE A 53 8.57 -12.75 2.39
C PHE A 53 8.23 -14.24 2.22
N PRO A 54 9.10 -15.15 2.69
CA PRO A 54 8.90 -16.60 2.49
C PRO A 54 7.83 -17.21 3.40
N ASP A 55 7.44 -16.51 4.47
CA ASP A 55 6.41 -16.98 5.39
C ASP A 55 5.03 -16.60 4.86
N LEU A 56 4.20 -17.60 4.61
CA LEU A 56 2.86 -17.45 4.03
C LEU A 56 1.77 -17.51 5.10
N GLU A 57 2.10 -17.96 6.31
CA GLU A 57 1.17 -18.10 7.43
C GLU A 57 1.03 -16.75 8.16
N CYS A 58 0.40 -15.78 7.47
CA CYS A 58 0.24 -14.43 7.98
C CYS A 58 -1.11 -13.82 7.60
N SER A 59 -1.54 -12.84 8.39
CA SER A 59 -2.78 -12.11 8.13
C SER A 59 -2.65 -11.22 6.89
N LYS A 60 -3.69 -11.20 6.07
CA LYS A 60 -3.83 -10.22 4.98
C LYS A 60 -4.05 -8.82 5.56
N ARG A 61 -3.50 -7.81 4.88
CA ARG A 61 -3.82 -6.42 5.20
C ARG A 61 -5.26 -6.12 4.78
N ASN A 62 -5.90 -5.23 5.53
CA ASN A 62 -7.18 -4.65 5.18
C ASN A 62 -7.13 -3.15 5.40
N HIS A 63 -8.03 -2.44 4.74
CA HIS A 63 -8.09 -0.98 4.78
C HIS A 63 -8.29 -0.43 6.20
N ASN A 64 -9.21 -1.00 6.97
CA ASN A 64 -9.52 -0.50 8.32
C ASN A 64 -8.30 -0.55 9.26
N ASN A 65 -7.56 -1.67 9.25
CA ASN A 65 -6.34 -1.81 10.05
C ASN A 65 -5.23 -0.86 9.59
N PHE A 66 -5.18 -0.52 8.31
CA PHE A 66 -4.26 0.47 7.77
C PHE A 66 -4.59 1.88 8.27
N VAL A 67 -5.86 2.29 8.20
CA VAL A 67 -6.34 3.60 8.68
C VAL A 67 -6.06 3.78 10.16
N HIS A 68 -6.31 2.75 10.98
CA HIS A 68 -6.03 2.79 12.41
C HIS A 68 -4.56 2.50 12.79
N GLN A 69 -3.68 2.33 11.80
CA GLN A 69 -2.26 2.03 11.98
C GLN A 69 -1.99 0.89 12.98
N ILE A 70 -2.84 -0.15 12.99
CA ILE A 70 -2.75 -1.28 13.92
C ILE A 70 -1.37 -1.94 13.84
N HIS A 71 -0.83 -2.07 12.63
CA HIS A 71 0.48 -2.63 12.38
C HIS A 71 1.56 -1.54 12.28
N ARG A 72 1.87 -0.88 13.41
CA ARG A 72 2.80 0.26 13.49
C ARG A 72 4.13 0.06 12.76
N GLN A 73 4.68 -1.15 12.77
CA GLN A 73 5.95 -1.45 12.11
C GLN A 73 5.91 -1.32 10.58
N TYR A 74 4.73 -1.29 9.96
CA TYR A 74 4.56 -1.05 8.53
C TYR A 74 4.62 0.44 8.15
N HIS A 75 4.15 1.29 9.05
CA HIS A 75 4.08 2.73 8.84
C HIS A 75 5.45 3.37 9.05
N THR A 76 5.64 4.57 8.50
CA THR A 76 6.82 5.37 8.80
C THR A 76 6.85 5.78 10.28
N ALA A 77 8.05 6.00 10.83
CA ALA A 77 8.24 6.24 12.25
C ALA A 77 7.62 7.56 12.77
N ASP A 78 7.32 8.49 11.87
CA ASP A 78 6.67 9.77 12.16
C ASP A 78 5.16 9.64 12.39
N GLY A 79 4.58 8.45 12.16
CA GLY A 79 3.16 8.17 12.43
C GLY A 79 2.18 8.96 11.56
N LYS A 80 2.66 9.67 10.54
CA LYS A 80 1.82 10.49 9.67
C LYS A 80 0.81 9.63 8.93
N ILE A 81 -0.45 10.04 9.01
CA ILE A 81 -1.53 9.46 8.21
C ILE A 81 -1.34 9.97 6.77
N SER A 82 -1.49 9.07 5.80
CA SER A 82 -1.39 9.42 4.38
C SER A 82 -2.58 10.28 3.95
N GLU A 83 -2.29 11.38 3.25
CA GLU A 83 -3.30 12.26 2.63
C GLU A 83 -4.18 11.53 1.62
N ILE A 84 -3.72 10.39 1.08
CA ILE A 84 -4.49 9.64 0.10
C ILE A 84 -5.77 9.06 0.71
N LEU A 85 -5.82 8.89 2.03
CA LEU A 85 -7.01 8.44 2.75
C LEU A 85 -8.15 9.46 2.71
N ASN A 86 -7.90 10.71 2.32
CA ASN A 86 -8.94 11.71 2.12
C ASN A 86 -9.77 11.49 0.84
N ILE A 87 -9.35 10.56 -0.04
CA ILE A 87 -10.10 10.20 -1.24
C ILE A 87 -11.31 9.32 -0.83
N PRO A 88 -12.55 9.77 -1.08
CA PRO A 88 -13.74 9.01 -0.69
C PRO A 88 -13.81 7.66 -1.39
N GLY A 89 -14.16 6.62 -0.63
CA GLY A 89 -14.33 5.25 -1.16
C GLY A 89 -13.03 4.52 -1.48
N LEU A 90 -11.87 5.08 -1.13
CA LEU A 90 -10.57 4.46 -1.40
C LEU A 90 -10.26 3.27 -0.46
N ASP A 91 -10.02 2.10 -1.02
CA ASP A 91 -9.36 0.97 -0.36
C ASP A 91 -7.89 0.92 -0.76
N VAL A 92 -7.03 1.54 0.06
CA VAL A 92 -5.57 1.58 -0.15
C VAL A 92 -4.89 0.21 -0.30
N VAL A 93 -5.49 -0.87 0.25
CA VAL A 93 -4.92 -2.21 0.12
C VAL A 93 -5.27 -2.78 -1.24
N LYS A 94 -6.49 -2.57 -1.74
CA LYS A 94 -6.95 -3.15 -3.02
C LYS A 94 -6.55 -2.32 -4.23
N GLN A 95 -6.64 -0.99 -4.14
CA GLN A 95 -6.54 -0.10 -5.29
C GLN A 95 -5.11 0.25 -5.69
N PHE A 96 -4.10 -0.09 -4.90
CA PHE A 96 -2.73 0.01 -5.37
C PHE A 96 -2.26 -1.29 -6.00
N SER A 97 -1.74 -1.22 -7.22
CA SER A 97 -1.13 -2.37 -7.88
C SER A 97 0.13 -2.85 -7.14
N ILE A 98 0.56 -4.08 -7.47
CA ILE A 98 1.85 -4.59 -7.02
C ILE A 98 2.85 -4.27 -8.11
N ASP A 99 3.94 -3.62 -7.72
CA ASP A 99 5.08 -3.41 -8.59
C ASP A 99 5.91 -4.69 -8.68
N TYR A 100 5.80 -5.37 -9.82
CA TYR A 100 6.47 -6.64 -10.09
C TYR A 100 8.00 -6.55 -9.94
N MET A 101 8.60 -5.41 -10.27
CA MET A 101 10.06 -5.25 -10.26
C MET A 101 10.63 -5.38 -8.84
N HIS A 102 10.04 -4.65 -7.88
CA HIS A 102 10.45 -4.71 -6.47
C HIS A 102 9.74 -5.83 -5.69
N ALA A 103 8.65 -6.43 -6.20
CA ALA A 103 8.06 -7.57 -5.52
C ALA A 103 8.76 -8.90 -5.84
N VAL A 104 9.30 -9.06 -7.06
CA VAL A 104 9.77 -10.35 -7.57
C VAL A 104 11.20 -10.29 -8.10
N CYS A 105 11.49 -9.40 -9.05
CA CYS A 105 12.78 -9.42 -9.77
C CYS A 105 13.97 -9.03 -8.87
N LEU A 106 13.82 -7.91 -8.16
CA LEU A 106 14.87 -7.36 -7.29
C LEU A 106 14.75 -7.88 -5.85
N GLY A 107 13.58 -8.40 -5.48
CA GLY A 107 13.17 -8.60 -4.09
C GLY A 107 12.66 -7.30 -3.48
N ALA A 108 11.99 -7.44 -2.33
CA ALA A 108 11.60 -6.29 -1.54
C ALA A 108 12.86 -5.58 -1.03
#